data_AF-A0AAE0FTX3-F1
#
_entry.id   AF-A0AAE0FTX3-F1
#
_cell.length_a   1.000
_cell.length_b   1.000
_cell.length_c   1.000
_cell.angle_alpha   90.00
_cell.angle_beta   90.00
_cell.angle_gamma   90.00
#
_symmetry.space_group_name_H-M   'P 1'
#
loop_
_entity.id
_entity.type
_entity.pdbx_description
1 polymer ?
#
loop_
_entity_poly.entity_id
_entity_poly.type
_entity_poly.pdbx_seq_one_letter_code
_entity_poly.pdbx_strand_id
1 'polypeptide(L)'
;VGVTGFCMGGALTFGAAAKGADVACIAPFYGIPDPKYFDTTAIKIPVQAHFGQLDALAGFSDPETAQANFQKMKDAGCDIELCMYESGGHGFMNFGVAGGEEKLKLIGAAIPTQDDVDLAWKRLVAFFNQNLS
;
A
#
# COMPACT_ATOMS: atom_id res chain seq x y z
N VAL A 1 12.95 0.59 13.04
CA VAL A 1 11.73 -0.24 12.88
C VAL A 1 11.05 0.16 11.57
N GLY A 2 10.61 -0.80 10.75
CA GLY A 2 9.79 -0.55 9.55
C GLY A 2 8.37 -1.04 9.77
N VAL A 3 7.38 -0.37 9.16
CA VAL A 3 5.96 -0.74 9.35
C VAL A 3 5.29 -0.97 8.00
N THR A 4 4.53 -2.05 7.92
CA THR A 4 3.64 -2.36 6.80
C THR A 4 2.27 -2.77 7.35
N GLY A 5 1.25 -2.64 6.51
CA GLY A 5 -0.10 -3.07 6.83
C GLY A 5 -0.92 -3.17 5.55
N PHE A 6 -1.96 -4.00 5.60
CA PHE A 6 -2.82 -4.33 4.46
C PHE A 6 -4.24 -3.80 4.69
N CYS A 7 -4.91 -3.29 3.64
CA CYS A 7 -6.27 -2.75 3.72
C CYS A 7 -6.33 -1.62 4.77
N MET A 8 -7.19 -1.72 5.79
CA MET A 8 -7.24 -0.78 6.91
C MET A 8 -5.87 -0.65 7.61
N GLY A 9 -5.09 -1.73 7.68
CA GLY A 9 -3.72 -1.70 8.19
C GLY A 9 -2.79 -0.83 7.34
N GLY A 10 -3.01 -0.74 6.02
CA GLY A 10 -2.27 0.14 5.13
C GLY A 10 -2.61 1.61 5.39
N ALA A 11 -3.90 1.92 5.54
CA ALA A 11 -4.34 3.26 5.91
C ALA A 11 -3.81 3.68 7.29
N LEU A 12 -3.79 2.78 8.27
CA LEU A 12 -3.22 3.02 9.59
C LEU A 12 -1.70 3.16 9.56
N THR A 13 -1.01 2.48 8.64
CA THR A 13 0.43 2.63 8.43
C THR A 13 0.77 4.05 7.96
N PHE A 14 0.03 4.57 6.97
CA PHE A 14 0.11 5.99 6.61
C PHE A 14 -0.24 6.90 7.79
N GLY A 15 -1.35 6.61 8.47
CA GLY A 15 -1.84 7.42 9.58
C GLY A 15 -0.86 7.53 10.73
N ALA A 16 -0.20 6.43 11.11
CA ALA A 16 0.82 6.41 12.15
C ALA A 16 2.03 7.27 11.77
N ALA A 17 2.54 7.14 10.55
CA ALA A 17 3.64 7.97 10.06
C ALA A 17 3.25 9.45 9.99
N ALA A 18 2.04 9.77 9.52
CA ALA A 18 1.52 11.14 9.46
C ALA A 18 1.35 11.78 10.85
N LYS A 19 1.19 10.97 11.91
CA LYS A 19 1.16 11.41 13.31
C LYS A 19 2.54 11.43 13.98
N GLY A 20 3.61 11.15 13.23
CA GLY A 20 4.99 11.25 13.73
C GLY A 20 5.45 10.03 14.53
N ALA A 21 4.96 8.83 14.22
CA ALA A 21 5.51 7.60 14.77
C ALA A 21 7.02 7.48 14.48
N ASP A 22 7.80 7.06 15.48
CA ASP A 22 9.25 6.87 15.38
C ASP A 22 9.57 5.55 14.66
N VAL A 23 9.50 5.59 13.33
CA VAL A 23 9.77 4.45 12.43
C VAL A 23 10.64 4.92 11.28
N ALA A 24 11.50 4.03 10.76
CA ALA A 24 12.50 4.36 9.76
C ALA A 24 11.92 4.42 8.34
N CYS A 25 10.89 3.63 8.05
CA CYS A 25 10.22 3.59 6.75
C CYS A 25 8.84 2.94 6.88
N ILE A 26 7.96 3.20 5.91
CA ILE A 26 6.66 2.54 5.82
C ILE A 26 6.37 1.97 4.44
N ALA A 27 5.65 0.85 4.41
CA ALA A 27 5.22 0.20 3.17
C ALA A 27 3.72 -0.18 3.22
N PRO A 28 2.80 0.78 3.04
CA PRO A 28 1.36 0.52 3.11
C PRO A 28 0.83 -0.20 1.86
N PHE A 29 -0.10 -1.14 2.06
CA PHE A 29 -0.77 -1.87 0.99
C PHE A 29 -2.27 -1.54 0.92
N TYR A 30 -2.70 -1.05 -0.25
CA TYR A 30 -4.09 -0.83 -0.67
C TYR A 30 -4.99 -0.25 0.42
N GLY A 31 -4.59 0.89 0.98
CA GLY A 31 -5.42 1.64 1.91
C GLY A 31 -4.85 3.04 2.16
N ILE A 32 -5.68 4.05 1.93
CA ILE A 32 -5.35 5.46 2.13
C ILE A 32 -6.23 5.99 3.26
N PRO A 33 -5.64 6.65 4.28
CA PRO A 33 -6.43 7.18 5.37
C PRO A 33 -7.22 8.40 4.92
N ASP A 34 -8.34 8.67 5.60
CA ASP A 34 -9.12 9.88 5.37
C ASP A 34 -8.25 11.13 5.63
N PRO A 35 -8.05 12.01 4.62
CA PRO A 35 -7.20 13.19 4.73
C PRO A 35 -7.69 14.21 5.76
N LYS A 36 -8.97 14.12 6.19
CA LYS A 36 -9.50 14.93 7.28
C LYS A 36 -8.78 14.68 8.60
N TYR A 37 -8.31 13.45 8.84
CA TYR A 37 -7.71 13.05 10.11
C TYR A 37 -6.20 12.84 10.02
N PHE A 38 -5.70 12.47 8.84
CA PHE A 38 -4.30 12.13 8.61
C PHE A 38 -3.75 12.83 7.36
N ASP A 39 -2.81 13.74 7.55
CA ASP A 39 -2.16 14.41 6.44
C ASP A 39 -0.90 13.64 6.00
N THR A 40 -1.02 12.89 4.92
CA THR A 40 0.08 12.12 4.34
C THR A 40 1.25 12.99 3.89
N THR A 41 1.06 14.28 3.62
CA THR A 41 2.15 15.20 3.21
C THR A 41 3.07 15.60 4.36
N ALA A 42 2.64 15.36 5.60
CA ALA A 42 3.47 15.58 6.78
C ALA A 42 4.56 14.50 6.96
N ILE A 43 4.47 13.37 6.24
CA ILE A 43 5.40 12.23 6.37
C ILE A 43 6.79 12.64 5.85
N LYS A 44 7.83 12.39 6.65
CA LYS A 44 9.24 12.75 6.35
C LYS A 44 10.19 11.55 6.26
N ILE A 45 9.64 10.35 6.26
CA ILE A 45 10.38 9.09 6.15
C ILE A 45 10.07 8.44 4.79
N PRO A 46 10.93 7.54 4.29
CA PRO A 46 10.68 6.81 3.05
C PRO A 46 9.36 6.02 3.07
N VAL A 47 8.65 6.07 1.94
CA VAL A 47 7.37 5.38 1.73
C VAL A 47 7.39 4.57 0.44
N GLN A 48 7.08 3.26 0.49
CA GLN A 48 6.78 2.46 -0.70
C GLN A 48 5.34 1.95 -0.64
N ALA A 49 4.45 2.57 -1.40
CA ALA A 49 3.02 2.31 -1.34
C ALA A 49 2.57 1.33 -2.44
N HIS A 50 1.77 0.32 -2.09
CA HIS A 50 1.44 -0.80 -2.98
C HIS A 50 -0.06 -0.88 -3.28
N PHE A 51 -0.46 -0.79 -4.55
CA PHE A 51 -1.86 -0.76 -4.97
C PHE A 51 -2.11 -1.60 -6.24
N GLY A 52 -3.30 -2.14 -6.36
CA GLY A 52 -3.72 -2.92 -7.54
C GLY A 52 -4.47 -2.06 -8.56
N GLN A 53 -4.27 -2.30 -9.85
CA GLN A 53 -4.98 -1.61 -10.94
C GLN A 53 -6.46 -1.96 -11.02
N LEU A 54 -6.86 -3.11 -10.49
CA LEU A 54 -8.23 -3.63 -10.50
C LEU A 54 -8.95 -3.41 -9.17
N ASP A 55 -8.40 -2.59 -8.27
CA ASP A 55 -9.06 -2.23 -7.02
C ASP A 55 -10.21 -1.26 -7.28
N ALA A 56 -11.42 -1.62 -6.84
CA ALA A 56 -12.65 -0.87 -7.08
C ALA A 56 -13.14 -0.09 -5.84
N LEU A 57 -12.38 -0.05 -4.74
CA LEU A 57 -12.76 0.67 -3.52
C LEU A 57 -12.48 2.17 -3.63
N ALA A 58 -13.42 2.86 -4.28
CA ALA A 58 -13.40 4.30 -4.53
C ALA A 58 -13.17 5.12 -3.25
N GLY A 59 -12.20 6.03 -3.29
CA GLY A 59 -11.85 6.93 -2.18
C GLY A 59 -10.98 6.27 -1.11
N PHE A 60 -10.56 5.01 -1.29
CA PHE A 60 -9.76 4.28 -0.31
C PHE A 60 -8.51 3.63 -0.92
N SER A 61 -8.68 2.84 -1.98
CA SER A 61 -7.58 2.06 -2.54
C SER A 61 -7.66 1.84 -4.05
N ASP A 62 -8.65 2.44 -4.70
CA ASP A 62 -8.70 2.47 -6.17
C ASP A 62 -7.51 3.24 -6.77
N PRO A 63 -7.18 3.00 -8.06
CA PRO A 63 -6.04 3.65 -8.72
C PRO A 63 -6.09 5.18 -8.74
N GLU A 64 -7.27 5.79 -8.85
CA GLU A 64 -7.41 7.25 -8.88
C GLU A 64 -7.03 7.84 -7.52
N THR A 65 -7.56 7.28 -6.44
CA THR A 65 -7.21 7.69 -5.06
C THR A 65 -5.72 7.48 -4.78
N ALA A 66 -5.15 6.33 -5.20
CA ALA A 66 -3.73 6.04 -5.03
C ALA A 66 -2.82 7.03 -5.75
N GLN A 67 -3.11 7.33 -7.01
CA GLN A 67 -2.37 8.30 -7.81
C GLN A 67 -2.51 9.72 -7.24
N ALA A 68 -3.71 10.12 -6.82
CA ALA A 68 -3.95 11.42 -6.23
C ALA A 68 -3.14 11.63 -4.93
N ASN A 69 -3.13 10.63 -4.04
CA ASN A 69 -2.33 10.71 -2.82
C ASN A 69 -0.82 10.71 -3.11
N PHE A 70 -0.36 9.87 -4.03
CA PHE A 70 1.05 9.85 -4.46
C PHE A 70 1.49 11.21 -4.99
N GLN A 71 0.73 11.81 -5.91
CA GLN A 71 1.05 13.10 -6.49
C GLN A 71 1.08 14.20 -5.43
N LYS A 72 0.09 14.21 -4.52
CA LYS A 72 0.04 15.14 -3.38
C LYS A 72 1.29 15.04 -2.49
N MET A 73 1.73 13.83 -2.16
CA MET A 73 2.93 13.60 -1.35
C MET A 73 4.21 14.00 -2.09
N LYS A 74 4.30 13.65 -3.37
CA LYS A 74 5.44 14.00 -4.23
C LYS A 74 5.61 15.52 -4.36
N ASP A 75 4.51 16.24 -4.57
CA ASP A 75 4.51 17.71 -4.66
C ASP A 75 4.89 18.38 -3.33
N ALA A 76 4.63 17.72 -2.21
CA ALA A 76 5.08 18.15 -0.88
C ALA A 76 6.55 17.76 -0.56
N GLY A 77 7.26 17.13 -1.51
CA GLY A 77 8.64 16.72 -1.35
C GLY A 77 8.85 15.47 -0.48
N CYS A 78 7.82 14.65 -0.30
CA CYS A 78 7.98 13.37 0.39
C CYS A 78 8.80 12.38 -0.46
N ASP A 79 9.61 11.55 0.20
CA ASP A 79 10.25 10.40 -0.41
C ASP A 79 9.23 9.25 -0.53
N ILE A 80 8.58 9.16 -1.69
CA ILE A 80 7.54 8.18 -1.95
C ILE A 80 7.73 7.49 -3.30
N GLU A 81 7.56 6.17 -3.29
CA GLU A 81 7.39 5.31 -4.46
C GLU A 81 5.96 4.74 -4.47
N LEU A 82 5.29 4.81 -5.63
CA LEU A 82 4.01 4.14 -5.86
C LEU A 82 4.21 2.91 -6.75
N CYS A 83 3.88 1.75 -6.22
CA CYS A 83 3.91 0.46 -6.90
C CYS A 83 2.50 0.02 -7.29
N MET A 84 2.23 0.00 -8.60
CA MET A 84 0.97 -0.49 -9.16
C MET A 84 1.13 -1.92 -9.71
N TYR A 85 0.11 -2.77 -9.51
CA TYR A 85 0.09 -4.18 -9.96
C TYR A 85 -1.10 -4.42 -10.89
N GLU A 86 -0.84 -4.89 -12.11
CA GLU A 86 -1.82 -4.94 -13.22
C GLU A 86 -2.99 -5.89 -12.94
N SER A 87 -2.72 -7.04 -12.32
CA SER A 87 -3.75 -8.02 -11.96
C SER A 87 -4.28 -7.87 -10.53
N GLY A 88 -3.71 -6.93 -9.76
CA GLY A 88 -4.05 -6.73 -8.37
C GLY A 88 -5.41 -6.05 -8.22
N GLY A 89 -6.33 -6.67 -7.47
CA GLY A 89 -7.50 -6.01 -6.88
C GLY A 89 -7.29 -5.67 -5.40
N HIS A 90 -8.35 -5.26 -4.71
CA HIS A 90 -8.29 -5.08 -3.27
C HIS A 90 -7.90 -6.38 -2.55
N GLY A 91 -6.91 -6.32 -1.66
CA GLY A 91 -6.50 -7.51 -0.91
C GLY A 91 -5.76 -8.57 -1.73
N PHE A 92 -5.20 -8.23 -2.90
CA PHE A 92 -4.56 -9.20 -3.80
C PHE A 92 -3.45 -10.05 -3.14
N MET A 93 -2.78 -9.54 -2.12
CA MET A 93 -1.76 -10.30 -1.36
C MET A 93 -2.33 -11.52 -0.62
N ASN A 94 -3.66 -11.60 -0.43
CA ASN A 94 -4.32 -12.79 0.11
C ASN A 94 -4.26 -13.99 -0.84
N PHE A 95 -3.92 -13.81 -2.12
CA PHE A 95 -3.72 -14.92 -3.04
C PHE A 95 -2.61 -15.88 -2.57
N GLY A 96 -1.56 -15.35 -1.94
CA GLY A 96 -0.42 -16.14 -1.46
C GLY A 96 -0.66 -16.99 -0.20
N VAL A 97 -1.86 -16.97 0.38
CA VAL A 97 -2.19 -17.81 1.55
C VAL A 97 -2.99 -19.06 1.15
N ALA A 98 -2.97 -20.10 1.99
CA ALA A 98 -3.78 -21.29 1.76
C ALA A 98 -5.27 -20.95 1.61
N GLY A 99 -5.86 -21.39 0.49
CA GLY A 99 -7.25 -21.09 0.13
C GLY A 99 -7.48 -19.64 -0.32
N GLY A 100 -6.41 -18.91 -0.66
CA GLY A 100 -6.46 -17.48 -0.99
C GLY A 100 -7.28 -17.18 -2.24
N GLU A 101 -7.07 -17.96 -3.30
CA GLU A 101 -7.82 -17.83 -4.56
C GLU A 101 -9.32 -18.05 -4.35
N GLU A 102 -9.72 -19.08 -3.62
CA GLU A 102 -11.13 -19.37 -3.34
C GLU A 102 -11.78 -18.23 -2.53
N LYS A 103 -11.07 -17.70 -1.53
CA LYS A 103 -11.56 -16.56 -0.73
C LYS A 103 -11.77 -15.31 -1.59
N LEU A 104 -10.84 -15.01 -2.49
CA LEU A 104 -10.97 -13.87 -3.41
C LEU A 104 -12.17 -14.06 -4.35
N LYS A 105 -12.36 -15.27 -4.89
CA LYS A 105 -13.55 -15.61 -5.70
C LYS A 105 -14.86 -15.43 -4.93
N LEU A 106 -14.91 -15.87 -3.67
CA LEU A 106 -16.10 -15.77 -2.83
C LEU A 106 -16.57 -14.33 -2.59
N ILE A 107 -15.64 -13.37 -2.55
CA ILE A 107 -15.95 -11.96 -2.36
C ILE A 107 -16.01 -11.17 -3.68
N GLY A 108 -15.88 -11.84 -4.83
CA GLY A 108 -15.90 -11.20 -6.15
C GLY A 108 -14.70 -10.29 -6.41
N ALA A 109 -13.58 -10.48 -5.70
CA ALA A 109 -12.36 -9.72 -5.93
C ALA A 109 -11.63 -10.22 -7.19
N ALA A 110 -10.85 -9.33 -7.80
CA ALA A 110 -9.94 -9.72 -8.88
C ALA A 110 -8.95 -10.79 -8.38
N ILE A 111 -8.68 -11.78 -9.23
CA ILE A 111 -7.69 -12.82 -8.95
C ILE A 111 -6.36 -12.36 -9.56
N PRO A 112 -5.34 -12.08 -8.73
CA PRO A 112 -4.05 -11.65 -9.25
C PRO A 112 -3.28 -12.81 -9.87
N THR A 113 -2.27 -12.48 -10.66
CA THR A 113 -1.23 -13.44 -11.04
C THR A 113 -0.29 -13.67 -9.87
N GLN A 114 0.32 -14.85 -9.81
CA GLN A 114 1.37 -15.13 -8.83
C GLN A 114 2.55 -14.16 -8.99
N ASP A 115 2.90 -13.78 -10.24
CA ASP A 115 4.00 -12.86 -10.53
C ASP A 115 3.81 -11.49 -9.88
N ASP A 116 2.59 -10.92 -9.89
CA ASP A 116 2.32 -9.63 -9.24
C ASP A 116 2.44 -9.72 -7.71
N VAL A 117 1.99 -10.83 -7.13
CA VAL A 117 2.11 -11.09 -5.68
C VAL A 117 3.58 -11.27 -5.28
N ASP A 118 4.35 -12.03 -6.06
CA ASP A 118 5.77 -12.25 -5.83
C ASP A 118 6.58 -10.97 -6.02
N LEU A 119 6.25 -10.17 -7.03
CA LEU A 119 6.86 -8.86 -7.26
C LEU A 119 6.58 -7.91 -6.09
N ALA A 120 5.38 -7.93 -5.53
CA ALA A 120 5.03 -7.14 -4.36
C ALA A 120 5.85 -7.51 -3.13
N TRP A 121 5.97 -8.81 -2.83
CA TRP A 121 6.84 -9.28 -1.76
C TRP A 121 8.30 -8.93 -1.98
N LYS A 122 8.81 -9.10 -3.20
CA LYS A 122 10.19 -8.78 -3.55
C LYS A 122 10.51 -7.31 -3.33
N ARG A 123 9.62 -6.40 -3.77
CA ARG A 123 9.77 -4.95 -3.59
C ARG A 123 9.77 -4.58 -2.11
N LEU A 124 8.81 -5.09 -1.33
CA LEU A 124 8.71 -4.84 0.11
C LEU A 124 9.99 -5.26 0.85
N VAL A 125 10.47 -6.48 0.63
CA VAL A 125 11.68 -6.99 1.29
C VAL A 125 12.90 -6.17 0.89
N ALA A 126 13.06 -5.84 -0.39
CA ALA A 126 14.16 -5.01 -0.86
C ALA A 126 14.12 -3.60 -0.23
N PHE A 127 12.93 -2.99 -0.17
CA PHE A 127 12.72 -1.68 0.44
C PHE A 127 13.06 -1.67 1.93
N PHE A 128 12.62 -2.68 2.69
CA PHE A 128 12.98 -2.81 4.09
C PHE A 128 14.46 -3.08 4.31
N ASN A 129 15.10 -3.93 3.51
CA ASN A 129 16.55 -4.16 3.60
C ASN A 129 17.36 -2.90 3.30
N GLN A 130 16.85 -2.00 2.45
CA GLN A 130 17.51 -0.73 2.14
C GLN A 130 17.38 0.30 3.28
N ASN A 131 16.26 0.30 4.00
CA ASN A 131 15.90 1.35 4.96
C ASN A 131 15.99 0.93 6.43
N LEU A 132 16.27 -0.35 6.70
CA LEU A 132 16.47 -0.88 8.05
C LEU A 132 17.92 -1.39 8.17
N SER A 133 18.62 -0.88 9.19
CA SER A 133 19.98 -1.28 9.58
C SER A 133 19.98 -2.43 10.57
#